data_AF-A0A453MAU8-F1
#
_entry.id   AF-A0A453MAU8-F1
#
_cell.length_a   1.000
_cell.length_b   1.000
_cell.length_c   1.000
_cell.angle_alpha   90.00
_cell.angle_beta   90.00
_cell.angle_gamma   90.00
#
_symmetry.space_group_name_H-M   'P 1'
#
loop_
_entity.id
_entity.type
_entity.pdbx_description
1 polymer ?
#
loop_
_entity_poly.entity_id
_entity_poly.type
_entity_poly.pdbx_seq_one_letter_code
_entity_poly.pdbx_strand_id
1 'polypeptide(L)' 'MKLVPRETEKLALHSAGFLAQKRLARGLRLNYTEAIALIAAQILEFVRDGDKTVTDLMDLGKQMLGR' A
#
# COMPACT_ATOMS: atom_id res chain seq x y z
N MET A 1 -23.00 4.21 -4.45
CA MET A 1 -21.84 5.10 -4.74
C MET A 1 -21.72 5.25 -6.25
N LYS A 2 -21.28 6.40 -6.75
CA LYS A 2 -21.01 6.61 -8.19
C LYS A 2 -19.49 6.50 -8.42
N LEU A 3 -18.96 5.28 -8.26
CA LEU A 3 -17.53 5.03 -8.39
C LEU A 3 -17.10 5.15 -9.85
N VAL A 4 -16.03 5.88 -10.09
CA VAL A 4 -15.37 5.89 -11.40
C VAL A 4 -14.44 4.66 -11.52
N PRO A 5 -14.14 4.17 -12.74
CA PRO A 5 -13.33 2.96 -12.93
C PRO A 5 -12.02 2.95 -12.13
N ARG A 6 -11.30 4.09 -12.09
CA ARG A 6 -10.08 4.25 -11.30
C ARG A 6 -10.26 4.00 -9.80
N GLU A 7 -11.41 4.34 -9.23
CA GLU A 7 -11.67 4.16 -7.79
C GLU A 7 -11.88 2.68 -7.48
N THR A 8 -12.57 1.95 -8.35
CA THR A 8 -12.73 0.51 -8.26
C THR A 8 -11.38 -0.21 -8.38
N GLU A 9 -10.51 0.23 -9.29
CA GLU A 9 -9.14 -0.31 -9.42
C GLU A 9 -8.30 -0.05 -8.16
N LYS A 10 -8.39 1.16 -7.58
CA LYS A 10 -7.68 1.48 -6.33
C LYS A 10 -8.21 0.69 -5.14
N LEU A 11 -9.50 0.38 -5.11
CA LEU A 11 -10.08 -0.51 -4.10
C LEU A 11 -9.55 -1.95 -4.23
N ALA A 12 -9.40 -2.45 -5.45
CA ALA A 12 -8.78 -3.75 -5.70
C ALA A 12 -7.29 -3.76 -5.28
N LEU A 13 -6.56 -2.69 -5.59
CA LEU A 13 -5.16 -2.50 -5.15
C LEU A 13 -5.04 -2.49 -3.62
N HIS A 14 -5.90 -1.73 -2.93
CA HIS A 14 -5.94 -1.70 -1.46
C HIS A 14 -6.21 -3.10 -0.91
N SER A 15 -7.15 -3.85 -1.50
CA SER A 15 -7.47 -5.22 -1.09
C SER A 15 -6.26 -6.17 -1.22
N ALA A 16 -5.49 -6.05 -2.31
CA ALA A 16 -4.25 -6.81 -2.50
C ALA A 16 -3.18 -6.41 -1.46
N GLY A 17 -3.02 -5.11 -1.18
CA GLY A 17 -2.11 -4.62 -0.15
C GLY A 17 -2.49 -5.11 1.24
N PHE A 18 -3.78 -5.09 1.59
CA PHE A 18 -4.27 -5.60 2.87
C PHE A 18 -4.05 -7.12 3.02
N LEU A 19 -4.20 -7.88 1.94
CA LEU A 19 -3.83 -9.29 1.92
C LEU A 19 -2.33 -9.49 2.20
N ALA A 20 -1.46 -8.70 1.56
CA ALA A 20 -0.02 -8.73 1.79
C ALA A 20 0.34 -8.37 3.24
N GLN A 21 -0.30 -7.36 3.82
CA GLN A 21 -0.12 -6.99 5.24
C GLN A 21 -0.48 -8.14 6.18
N LYS A 22 -1.60 -8.83 5.95
CA LYS A 22 -1.98 -10.02 6.75
C LYS A 22 -0.97 -11.16 6.63
N ARG A 23 -0.35 -11.33 5.45
CA ARG A 23 0.71 -12.33 5.25
C ARG A 23 1.98 -11.94 6.01
N LEU A 24 2.40 -10.69 5.90
CA LEU A 24 3.55 -10.14 6.63
C LEU A 24 3.37 -10.23 8.15
N ALA A 25 2.18 -9.89 8.66
CA ALA A 25 1.85 -9.97 10.10
C ALA A 25 1.91 -11.40 10.66
N ARG A 26 1.77 -12.43 9.80
CA ARG A 26 1.96 -13.83 10.18
C ARG A 26 3.41 -14.31 10.04
N GLY A 27 4.35 -13.42 9.71
CA GLY A 27 5.77 -13.72 9.56
C GLY A 27 6.15 -14.34 8.20
N LEU A 28 5.27 -14.28 7.20
CA LEU A 28 5.62 -14.74 5.85
C LEU A 28 6.51 -13.71 5.15
N ARG A 29 7.54 -14.19 4.45
CA ARG A 29 8.32 -13.36 3.53
C ARG A 29 7.47 -13.04 2.31
N LEU A 30 7.32 -11.75 2.03
CA LEU A 30 6.53 -11.30 0.89
C LEU A 30 7.26 -11.57 -0.42
N ASN A 31 6.49 -11.95 -1.44
CA ASN A 31 6.99 -11.99 -2.81
C ASN A 31 6.97 -10.58 -3.45
N TYR A 32 7.47 -10.49 -4.68
CA TYR A 32 7.56 -9.21 -5.42
C TYR A 32 6.21 -8.49 -5.54
N THR A 33 5.15 -9.21 -5.92
CA THR A 33 3.82 -8.62 -6.13
C THR A 33 3.19 -8.17 -4.81
N GLU A 34 3.38 -8.94 -3.74
CA GLU A 34 2.89 -8.60 -2.40
C GLU A 34 3.61 -7.38 -1.84
N ALA A 35 4.93 -7.28 -2.05
CA ALA A 35 5.71 -6.12 -1.63
C ALA A 35 5.22 -4.84 -2.34
N ILE A 36 5.01 -4.89 -3.66
CA ILE A 36 4.46 -3.77 -4.42
C ILE A 36 3.07 -3.39 -3.91
N ALA A 37 2.17 -4.36 -3.77
CA ALA A 37 0.80 -4.11 -3.35
C ALA A 37 0.74 -3.49 -1.95
N LEU A 38 1.57 -3.96 -1.02
CA LEU A 38 1.66 -3.42 0.33
C LEU A 38 2.13 -1.97 0.31
N ILE A 39 3.27 -1.69 -0.34
CA ILE A 39 3.83 -0.33 -0.40
C ILE A 39 2.82 0.61 -1.04
N ALA A 40 2.26 0.24 -2.20
CA ALA A 40 1.31 1.08 -2.91
C ALA A 40 0.04 1.38 -2.10
N ALA A 41 -0.52 0.37 -1.42
CA ALA A 41 -1.69 0.56 -0.57
C ALA A 41 -1.39 1.51 0.60
N GLN A 42 -0.24 1.35 1.27
CA GLN A 42 0.13 2.21 2.39
C GLN A 42 0.41 3.65 1.98
N ILE A 43 1.07 3.87 0.84
CA ILE A 43 1.25 5.24 0.32
C ILE A 43 -0.10 5.90 0.06
N LEU A 44 -1.10 5.18 -0.48
CA LEU A 44 -2.43 5.73 -0.70
C LEU A 44 -3.16 6.08 0.61
N GLU A 45 -2.97 5.30 1.66
CA GLU A 45 -3.51 5.65 2.99
C GLU A 45 -2.85 6.90 3.57
N PHE A 46 -1.53 7.05 3.48
CA PHE A 46 -0.87 8.28 3.93
C PHE A 46 -1.26 9.51 3.10
N VAL A 47 -1.48 9.34 1.79
CA VAL A 47 -2.05 10.41 0.96
C VAL A 47 -3.45 10.77 1.44
N ARG A 48 -4.24 9.80 1.92
CA ARG A 48 -5.58 10.04 2.44
C ARG A 48 -5.58 10.77 3.78
N ASP A 49 -4.59 10.51 4.63
CA ASP A 49 -4.38 11.19 5.91
C ASP A 49 -4.02 12.68 5.72
N GLY A 50 -3.26 12.99 4.66
CA GLY A 50 -3.01 14.37 4.22
C GLY A 50 -2.01 15.16 5.08
N ASP A 51 -1.27 14.48 5.96
CA ASP A 51 -0.28 15.05 6.87
C ASP A 51 1.16 14.99 6.32
N LYS A 52 1.38 14.35 5.16
CA LYS A 52 2.71 14.11 4.57
C LYS A 52 2.83 14.69 3.18
N THR A 53 4.01 15.23 2.89
CA THR A 53 4.35 15.69 1.54
C THR A 53 4.78 14.53 0.65
N VAL A 54 4.81 14.75 -0.67
CA VAL A 54 5.28 13.73 -1.63
C VAL A 54 6.72 13.28 -1.32
N THR A 55 7.59 14.20 -0.90
CA THR A 55 8.97 13.87 -0.52
C THR A 55 9.02 12.98 0.72
N ASP A 56 8.19 13.25 1.73
CA ASP A 56 8.10 12.41 2.92
C ASP A 56 7.65 10.99 2.56
N LEU A 57 6.68 10.87 1.65
CA LEU A 57 6.16 9.59 1.19
C LEU A 57 7.20 8.79 0.38
N MET A 58 8.03 9.45 -0.41
CA MET A 58 9.14 8.80 -1.13
C MET A 58 10.13 8.16 -0.18
N ASP A 59 10.48 8.85 0.92
CA ASP A 59 11.41 8.33 1.91
C ASP A 59 10.77 7.27 2.81
N LEU A 60 9.52 7.48 3.23
CA LEU A 60 8.77 6.52 4.03
C LEU A 60 8.58 5.18 3.30
N GLY A 61 8.28 5.20 2.00
CA GLY A 61 8.09 3.99 1.20
C GLY A 61 9.31 3.07 1.18
N LYS A 62 10.53 3.63 1.25
CA LYS A 62 11.78 2.85 1.31
C LYS A 62 12.00 2.14 2.65
N GLN A 63 11.34 2.60 3.71
CA GLN A 63 11.50 2.08 5.08
C GLN A 63 10.45 1.03 5.46
N MET A 64 9.45 0.78 4.60
CA MET A 64 8.32 -0.10 4.91
C MET A 64 8.67 -1.58 4.98
N LEU A 65 9.64 -2.05 4.20
CA LEU A 65 10.01 -3.45 4.10
C LEU A 65 11.52 -3.63 4.30
N GLY A 66 11.88 -4.57 5.18
CA GLY A 66 13.27 -5.00 5.42
C GLY A 66 13.72 -6.09 4.44
N ARG A 67 14.99 -6.50 4.57
CA ARG A 67 15.60 -7.61 3.80
C ARG A 67 15.16 -8.99 4.29
#